data_AF-A0A662UV53-F1
#
_entry.id   AF-A0A662UV53-F1
#
_cell.length_a   1.000
_cell.length_b   1.000
_cell.length_c   1.000
_cell.angle_alpha   90.00
_cell.angle_beta   90.00
_cell.angle_gamma   90.00
#
_symmetry.space_group_name_H-M   'P 1'
#
loop_
_entity.id
_entity.type
_entity.pdbx_description
1 polymer ?
#
loop_
_entity_poly.entity_id
_entity_poly.type
_entity_poly.pdbx_seq_one_letter_code
_entity_poly.pdbx_strand_id
1 'polypeptide(L)'
;MEKKEGGIEALRGTLVEIFGEENVVVINTTKYGFEWRYEITIYWFMFTDEHLQRIEETIRRTGLRLVGWEIEHSGADNTLILTLFVA
;
A
#
# COMPACT_ATOMS: atom_id res chain seq x y z
N MET A 1 -1.92 -18.88 16.60
CA MET A 1 -1.04 -17.69 16.49
C MET A 1 -1.49 -16.96 15.23
N GLU A 2 -2.54 -16.13 15.32
CA GLU A 2 -3.27 -15.64 14.13
C GLU A 2 -3.75 -14.20 14.37
N LYS A 3 -2.97 -13.21 13.95
CA LYS A 3 -3.42 -11.80 13.79
C LYS A 3 -2.65 -11.01 12.71
N LYS A 4 -1.60 -11.58 12.09
CA LYS A 4 -0.65 -10.81 11.26
C LYS A 4 -1.09 -10.61 9.81
N GLU A 5 -1.85 -11.55 9.22
CA GLU A 5 -2.35 -11.42 7.85
C GLU A 5 -3.58 -10.50 7.75
N GLY A 6 -4.36 -10.35 8.82
CA GLY A 6 -5.58 -9.51 8.77
C GLY A 6 -5.32 -8.02 8.55
N GLY A 7 -4.19 -7.50 9.05
CA GLY A 7 -3.86 -6.07 8.89
C GLY A 7 -3.48 -5.71 7.45
N ILE A 8 -2.70 -6.56 6.80
CA ILE A 8 -2.29 -6.35 5.41
C ILE A 8 -3.46 -6.59 4.45
N GLU A 9 -4.33 -7.56 4.71
CA GLU A 9 -5.56 -7.77 3.93
C GLU A 9 -6.54 -6.60 4.03
N ALA A 10 -6.72 -6.01 5.23
CA ALA A 10 -7.54 -4.82 5.40
C ALA A 10 -6.97 -3.59 4.65
N LEU A 11 -5.63 -3.45 4.64
CA LEU A 11 -4.97 -2.42 3.84
C LEU A 11 -5.19 -2.67 2.34
N ARG A 12 -4.97 -3.90 1.86
CA ARG A 12 -5.22 -4.28 0.46
C ARG A 12 -6.67 -3.99 0.08
N GLY A 13 -7.64 -4.37 0.91
CA GLY A 13 -9.06 -4.09 0.67
C GLY A 13 -9.34 -2.60 0.50
N THR A 14 -8.78 -1.75 1.36
CA THR A 14 -8.91 -0.28 1.23
C THR A 14 -8.29 0.22 -0.07
N LEU A 15 -7.10 -0.27 -0.44
CA LEU A 15 -6.43 0.15 -1.67
C LEU A 15 -7.24 -0.25 -2.90
N VAL A 16 -7.79 -1.47 -2.92
CA VAL A 16 -8.68 -1.95 -3.98
C VAL A 16 -9.97 -1.14 -4.05
N GLU A 17 -10.55 -0.74 -2.91
CA GLU A 17 -11.73 0.14 -2.89
C GLU A 17 -11.45 1.54 -3.47
N ILE A 18 -10.25 2.08 -3.25
CA ILE A 18 -9.88 3.43 -3.72
C ILE A 18 -9.50 3.39 -5.21
N PHE A 19 -8.67 2.43 -5.61
CA PHE A 19 -8.00 2.44 -6.91
C PHE A 19 -8.52 1.37 -7.87
N GLY A 20 -9.31 0.40 -7.44
CA GLY A 20 -9.66 -0.77 -8.24
C GLY A 20 -8.60 -1.87 -8.16
N GLU A 21 -9.02 -3.12 -8.33
CA GLU A 21 -8.15 -4.28 -8.15
C GLU A 21 -7.05 -4.36 -9.21
N GLU A 22 -7.34 -3.92 -10.43
CA GLU A 22 -6.41 -3.89 -11.55
C GLU A 22 -5.24 -2.91 -11.35
N ASN A 23 -5.38 -1.97 -10.41
CA ASN A 23 -4.43 -0.90 -10.15
C ASN A 23 -3.56 -1.15 -8.92
N VAL A 24 -3.81 -2.22 -8.16
CA VAL A 24 -3.06 -2.57 -6.95
C VAL A 24 -2.29 -3.86 -7.19
N VAL A 25 -0.98 -3.77 -7.36
CA VAL A 25 -0.10 -4.88 -7.74
C VAL A 25 0.78 -5.31 -6.57
N VAL A 26 0.84 -6.63 -6.42
CA VAL A 26 1.80 -7.47 -5.67
C VAL A 26 2.41 -6.87 -4.40
N ILE A 27 2.10 -7.56 -3.31
CA ILE A 27 2.71 -7.35 -2.00
C ILE A 27 4.03 -8.12 -1.96
N ASN A 28 5.15 -7.47 -2.29
CA ASN A 28 6.46 -8.06 -2.04
C ASN A 28 6.64 -8.19 -0.52
N THR A 29 6.78 -9.42 -0.03
CA THR A 29 6.82 -9.71 1.40
C THR A 29 8.21 -10.16 1.80
N THR A 30 8.88 -9.36 2.62
CA THR A 30 10.23 -9.66 3.11
C THR A 30 10.23 -9.71 4.63
N LYS A 31 10.92 -10.70 5.22
CA LYS A 31 11.06 -10.84 6.67
C LYS A 31 12.44 -10.36 7.12
N TYR A 32 12.48 -9.33 7.96
CA TYR A 32 13.71 -8.83 8.59
C TYR A 32 13.71 -9.19 10.08
N GLY A 33 14.39 -10.27 10.44
CA GLY A 33 14.38 -10.79 11.81
C GLY A 33 12.98 -11.22 12.25
N PHE A 34 12.34 -10.43 13.13
CA PHE A 34 10.98 -10.68 13.64
C PHE A 34 9.90 -9.79 13.00
N GLU A 35 10.30 -8.79 12.19
CA GLU A 35 9.41 -7.85 11.52
C GLU A 35 9.12 -8.32 10.08
N TRP A 36 7.85 -8.29 9.67
CA TRP A 36 7.48 -8.48 8.26
C TRP A 36 7.42 -7.11 7.61
N ARG A 37 7.84 -7.03 6.35
CA ARG A 37 7.72 -5.84 5.52
C ARG A 37 7.03 -6.19 4.23
N TYR A 38 6.12 -5.31 3.86
CA TYR A 38 5.23 -5.41 2.73
C TYR A 38 5.48 -4.21 1.84
N GLU A 39 5.76 -4.46 0.58
CA GLU A 39 5.89 -3.43 -0.46
C GLU A 39 4.68 -3.55 -1.37
N ILE A 40 3.87 -2.49 -1.46
CA ILE A 40 2.62 -2.46 -2.21
C ILE A 40 2.72 -1.41 -3.29
N THR A 41 2.54 -1.79 -4.56
CA THR A 41 2.63 -0.87 -5.69
C THR A 41 1.24 -0.56 -6.24
N ILE A 42 0.94 0.73 -6.41
CA ILE A 42 -0.34 1.23 -6.89
C ILE A 42 -0.11 2.04 -8.17
N TYR A 43 -0.80 1.68 -9.24
CA TYR A 43 -0.76 2.36 -10.52
C TYR A 43 -1.99 3.25 -10.65
N TRP A 44 -1.81 4.57 -10.69
CA TRP A 44 -2.96 5.46 -10.74
C TRP A 44 -2.66 6.78 -11.44
N PHE A 45 -3.66 7.42 -12.02
CA PHE A 45 -3.46 8.68 -12.76
C PHE A 45 -3.16 9.87 -11.84
N MET A 46 -3.71 9.89 -10.62
CA MET A 46 -3.56 11.01 -9.69
C MET A 46 -3.83 10.62 -8.22
N PHE A 47 -2.86 10.84 -7.34
CA PHE A 47 -3.07 10.73 -5.89
C PHE A 47 -3.52 12.08 -5.32
N THR A 48 -4.64 12.08 -4.61
CA THR A 48 -5.14 13.27 -3.91
C THR A 48 -4.79 13.18 -2.42
N ASP A 49 -4.85 14.30 -1.72
CA ASP A 49 -4.67 14.33 -0.25
C ASP A 49 -5.67 13.41 0.46
N GLU A 50 -6.89 13.28 -0.06
CA GLU A 50 -7.91 12.38 0.47
C GLU A 50 -7.51 10.90 0.33
N HIS A 51 -6.95 10.51 -0.83
CA HIS A 51 -6.43 9.16 -1.01
C HIS A 51 -5.33 8.87 0.01
N LEU A 52 -4.37 9.78 0.15
CA LEU A 52 -3.24 9.61 1.08
C LEU A 52 -3.71 9.53 2.54
N GLN A 53 -4.63 10.41 2.95
CA GLN A 53 -5.20 10.39 4.30
C GLN A 53 -5.93 9.07 4.61
N ARG A 54 -6.72 8.54 3.67
CA ARG A 54 -7.41 7.26 3.84
C ARG A 54 -6.43 6.08 3.97
N ILE A 55 -5.37 6.07 3.16
CA ILE A 55 -4.30 5.06 3.25
C ILE A 55 -3.64 5.11 4.62
N GLU A 56 -3.20 6.29 5.06
CA GLU A 56 -2.55 6.48 6.37
C GLU A 56 -3.47 6.09 7.54
N GLU A 57 -4.74 6.43 7.46
CA GLU A 57 -5.72 6.06 8.48
C GLU A 57 -5.91 4.54 8.54
N THR A 58 -6.02 3.86 7.40
CA THR A 58 -6.12 2.40 7.38
C THR A 58 -4.87 1.75 7.95
N ILE A 59 -3.67 2.17 7.56
CA ILE A 59 -2.40 1.67 8.13
C ILE A 59 -2.41 1.80 9.66
N ARG A 60 -2.82 2.96 10.18
CA ARG A 60 -2.90 3.20 11.62
C ARG A 60 -3.92 2.28 12.32
N ARG A 61 -5.08 2.06 11.70
CA ARG A 61 -6.17 1.24 12.26
C ARG A 61 -5.84 -0.25 12.26
N THR A 62 -5.04 -0.73 11.30
CA THR A 62 -4.65 -2.14 11.20
C THR A 62 -3.49 -2.52 12.12
N GLY A 63 -2.91 -1.54 12.83
CA GLY A 63 -1.72 -1.74 13.67
C GLY A 63 -0.43 -1.89 12.86
N LEU A 64 -0.50 -1.65 11.55
CA LEU A 64 0.65 -1.56 10.67
C LEU A 64 1.33 -0.20 10.84
N ARG A 65 2.56 -0.10 10.34
CA ARG A 65 3.35 1.13 10.31
C ARG A 65 3.86 1.40 8.91
N LEU A 66 3.67 2.62 8.43
CA LEU A 66 4.32 3.09 7.22
C LEU A 66 5.82 3.30 7.51
N VAL A 67 6.66 2.57 6.80
CA VAL A 67 8.12 2.68 6.85
C VAL A 67 8.61 3.77 5.90
N GLY A 68 7.97 3.89 4.74
CA GLY A 68 8.29 4.87 3.72
C GLY A 68 7.35 4.73 2.52
N TRP A 69 7.45 5.66 1.58
CA TRP A 69 6.73 5.61 0.31
C TRP A 69 7.53 6.31 -0.78
N GLU A 70 7.29 5.91 -2.03
CA GLU A 70 7.94 6.45 -3.22
C GLU A 70 6.88 6.70 -4.30
N ILE A 71 7.01 7.82 -5.04
CA ILE A 71 6.18 8.11 -6.21
C ILE A 71 7.06 8.23 -7.44
N GLU A 72 6.74 7.46 -8.46
CA GLU A 72 7.40 7.48 -9.76
C GLU A 72 6.42 7.86 -10.87
N HIS A 73 6.94 8.44 -11.96
CA HIS A 73 6.16 8.71 -13.17
C HIS A 73 6.48 7.67 -14.25
N SER A 74 5.46 6.94 -14.69
CA SER A 74 5.58 6.10 -15.88
C SER A 74 5.42 6.97 -17.13
N GLY A 75 6.51 7.09 -17.90
CA GLY A 75 6.51 7.82 -19.17
C GLY A 75 5.69 7.18 -20.29
N ALA A 76 5.17 5.96 -20.08
CA ALA A 76 4.38 5.26 -21.09
C ALA A 76 2.94 5.82 -21.21
N ASP A 77 2.28 6.18 -20.10
CA ASP A 77 0.83 6.44 -20.09
C ASP A 77 0.36 7.54 -19.10
N ASN A 78 1.23 8.48 -18.70
CA ASN A 78 0.95 9.50 -17.66
C ASN A 78 0.54 8.94 -16.29
N THR A 79 0.74 7.65 -16.05
CA THR A 79 0.45 6.98 -14.77
C THR A 79 1.48 7.36 -13.72
N LEU A 80 1.03 7.62 -12.50
CA LEU A 80 1.83 7.67 -11.30
C LEU A 80 1.88 6.29 -10.65
N ILE A 81 3.06 5.90 -10.18
CA ILE A 81 3.27 4.66 -9.46
C ILE A 81 3.58 5.04 -8.02
N LEU A 82 2.73 4.65 -7.07
CA LEU A 82 2.95 4.82 -5.64
C LEU A 82 3.36 3.46 -5.04
N THR A 83 4.57 3.40 -4.49
CA THR A 83 5.05 2.22 -3.75
C THR A 83 5.03 2.53 -2.26
N LEU A 84 4.30 1.72 -1.48
CA LEU A 84 4.19 1.82 -0.02
C LEU A 84 5.02 0.74 0.64
N PHE A 85 5.88 1.10 1.58
CA PHE A 85 6.61 0.15 2.42
C PHE A 85 5.98 0.12 3.81
N VAL A 86 5.40 -1.01 4.19
CA VAL A 86 4.57 -1.15 5.40
C VAL A 86 5.08 -2.32 6.25
N ALA A 87 5.07 -2.18 7.58
CA ALA A 87 5.49 -3.21 8.53
C ALA A 87 4.40 -3.51 9.57
#